data_AF-A0AAV5VKP3-F1
#
_entry.id   AF-A0AAV5VKP3-F1
#
_cell.length_a   1.000
_cell.length_b   1.000
_cell.length_c   1.000
_cell.angle_alpha   90.00
_cell.angle_beta   90.00
_cell.angle_gamma   90.00
#
_symmetry.space_group_name_H-M   'P 1'
#
loop_
_entity.id
_entity.type
_entity.pdbx_description
1 polymer ?
#
loop_
_entity_poly.entity_id
_entity_poly.type
_entity_poly.pdbx_seq_one_letter_code
_entity_poly.pdbx_strand_id
1 'polypeptide(L)'
;MTTSSQECTPVSSPVPPARFLPSRIIRPLADKEAIQRNFVTLPNRAANFSRRNLTLNERFGIIERGYFLEAHPDDIPSELEEPRRVNLVPLTKQATLEEVIAELTEATAKRKEQKPKRNSISPNPGASSSSS
;
A
#
# COMPACT_ATOMS: atom_id res chain seq x y z
N MET A 1 -25.64 -50.53 3.17
CA MET A 1 -24.52 -49.74 2.65
C MET A 1 -25.10 -48.53 1.96
N THR A 2 -24.99 -47.35 2.56
CA THR A 2 -25.55 -46.09 2.05
C THR A 2 -24.40 -45.23 1.54
N THR A 3 -24.29 -45.08 0.23
CA THR A 3 -23.26 -44.25 -0.41
C THR A 3 -23.75 -42.81 -0.47
N SER A 4 -23.14 -41.94 0.32
CA SER A 4 -23.34 -40.49 0.32
C SER A 4 -22.52 -39.89 -0.82
N SER A 5 -23.18 -39.45 -1.89
CA SER A 5 -22.54 -38.71 -2.98
C SER A 5 -22.43 -37.25 -2.57
N GLN A 6 -21.22 -36.79 -2.25
CA GLN A 6 -20.93 -35.37 -2.16
C GLN A 6 -20.75 -34.81 -3.57
N GLU A 7 -21.75 -34.09 -4.06
CA GLU A 7 -21.61 -33.23 -5.24
C GLU A 7 -20.70 -32.04 -4.89
N CYS A 8 -19.47 -32.08 -5.40
CA CYS A 8 -18.52 -30.99 -5.31
C CYS A 8 -18.90 -29.94 -6.36
N THR A 9 -19.57 -28.87 -5.96
CA THR A 9 -19.86 -27.76 -6.86
C THR A 9 -18.57 -26.96 -7.12
N PRO A 10 -18.23 -26.64 -8.38
CA PRO A 10 -17.04 -25.85 -8.66
C PRO A 10 -17.25 -24.42 -8.14
N VAL A 11 -16.35 -23.99 -7.25
CA VAL A 11 -16.25 -22.59 -6.81
C VAL A 11 -15.93 -21.73 -8.03
N SER A 12 -16.97 -21.11 -8.59
CA SER A 12 -16.86 -20.12 -9.65
C SER A 12 -16.18 -18.88 -9.06
N SER A 13 -14.87 -18.79 -9.25
CA SER A 13 -14.13 -17.58 -8.87
C SER A 13 -14.65 -16.42 -9.73
N PRO A 14 -14.98 -15.27 -9.12
CA PRO A 14 -15.45 -14.12 -9.89
C PRO A 14 -14.37 -13.69 -10.88
N VAL A 15 -14.75 -13.59 -12.15
CA VAL A 15 -13.90 -13.00 -13.19
C VAL A 15 -13.55 -11.58 -12.74
N PRO A 16 -12.26 -11.22 -12.60
CA PRO A 16 -11.90 -9.87 -12.21
C PRO A 16 -12.49 -8.91 -13.24
N PRO A 17 -13.08 -7.79 -12.80
CA PRO A 17 -13.62 -6.81 -13.73
C PRO A 17 -12.52 -6.39 -14.69
N ALA A 18 -12.86 -6.32 -15.99
CA ALA A 18 -11.94 -5.86 -17.01
C ALA A 18 -11.35 -4.52 -16.56
N ARG A 19 -10.03 -4.48 -16.35
CA ARG A 19 -9.36 -3.26 -15.91
C ARG A 19 -9.46 -2.24 -17.03
N PHE A 20 -10.34 -1.27 -16.89
CA PHE A 20 -10.41 -0.16 -17.81
C PHE A 20 -9.14 0.68 -17.64
N LEU A 21 -8.30 0.71 -18.68
CA LEU A 21 -7.08 1.51 -18.68
C LEU A 21 -7.40 2.83 -19.37
N PRO A 22 -7.43 3.96 -18.63
CA PRO A 22 -7.89 5.22 -19.19
C PRO A 22 -6.90 5.75 -20.23
N SER A 23 -7.42 6.54 -21.15
CA SER A 23 -6.62 7.44 -21.97
C SER A 23 -6.00 8.51 -21.07
N ARG A 24 -4.87 9.05 -21.51
CA ARG A 24 -4.07 9.99 -20.73
C ARG A 24 -3.92 11.32 -21.44
N ILE A 25 -3.79 12.38 -20.66
CA ILE A 25 -3.42 13.71 -21.10
C ILE A 25 -2.11 14.07 -20.39
N ILE A 26 -1.17 14.68 -21.10
CA ILE A 26 0.06 15.22 -20.50
C ILE A 26 -0.12 16.73 -20.36
N ARG A 27 -0.08 17.24 -19.12
CA ARG A 27 -0.23 18.67 -18.82
C ARG A 27 1.06 19.27 -18.26
N PRO A 28 1.34 20.55 -18.55
CA PRO A 28 2.50 21.24 -18.00
C PRO A 28 2.35 21.41 -16.48
N LEU A 29 3.45 21.18 -15.76
CA LEU A 29 3.56 21.51 -14.35
C LEU A 29 3.92 22.99 -14.20
N ALA A 30 3.29 23.70 -13.26
CA ALA A 30 3.63 25.10 -12.99
C ALA A 30 5.10 25.24 -12.54
N ASP A 31 5.70 26.40 -12.84
CA ASP A 31 7.07 26.78 -12.43
C ASP A 31 8.18 25.89 -13.03
N LYS A 32 7.90 25.22 -14.15
CA LYS A 32 8.85 24.33 -14.87
C LYS A 32 9.06 24.75 -16.33
N GLU A 33 8.72 25.97 -16.70
CA GLU A 33 8.73 26.50 -18.07
C GLU A 33 10.13 26.41 -18.69
N ALA A 34 11.17 26.64 -17.89
CA ALA A 34 12.57 26.55 -18.34
C ALA A 34 12.92 25.15 -18.88
N ILE A 35 12.43 24.09 -18.22
CA ILE A 35 12.66 22.70 -18.63
C ILE A 35 11.73 22.34 -19.79
N GLN A 36 10.47 22.75 -19.72
CA GLN A 36 9.44 22.47 -20.72
C GLN A 36 9.81 22.95 -22.13
N ARG A 37 10.56 24.06 -22.24
CA ARG A 37 11.08 24.58 -23.52
C ARG A 37 11.92 23.55 -24.29
N ASN A 38 12.58 22.61 -23.60
CA ASN A 38 13.34 21.53 -24.23
C ASN A 38 12.45 20.36 -24.69
N PHE A 39 11.20 20.31 -24.23
CA PHE A 39 10.29 19.17 -24.41
C PHE A 39 8.89 19.61 -24.88
N VAL A 40 8.80 20.64 -25.72
CA VAL A 40 7.54 21.23 -26.18
C VAL A 40 6.61 20.25 -26.90
N THR A 41 7.15 19.18 -27.50
CA THR A 41 6.35 18.15 -28.18
C THR A 41 5.82 17.06 -27.25
N LEU A 42 6.23 17.04 -25.97
CA LEU A 42 5.86 15.98 -25.04
C LEU A 42 4.34 15.87 -24.82
N PRO A 43 3.57 16.98 -24.71
CA PRO A 43 2.10 16.91 -24.63
C PRO A 43 1.45 16.11 -25.76
N ASN A 44 1.97 16.23 -26.99
CA ASN A 44 1.45 15.53 -28.17
C ASN A 44 1.67 14.00 -28.12
N ARG A 45 2.52 13.51 -27.19
CA ARG A 45 2.84 12.09 -27.04
C ARG A 45 1.96 11.38 -26.01
N ALA A 46 0.91 12.02 -25.49
CA ALA A 46 0.03 11.43 -24.47
C ALA A 46 -0.62 10.09 -24.90
N ALA A 47 -0.88 9.92 -26.20
CA ALA A 47 -1.37 8.66 -26.77
C ALA A 47 -0.45 7.46 -26.47
N ASN A 48 0.87 7.68 -26.40
CA ASN A 48 1.85 6.62 -26.11
C ASN A 48 1.73 6.07 -24.68
N PHE A 49 1.06 6.79 -23.79
CA PHE A 49 0.89 6.44 -22.38
C PHE A 49 -0.55 6.01 -22.06
N SER A 50 -1.43 5.99 -23.05
CA SER A 50 -2.84 5.67 -22.92
C SER A 50 -3.11 4.17 -23.00
N ARG A 51 -4.20 3.70 -22.37
CA ARG A 51 -4.71 2.32 -22.49
C ARG A 51 -3.72 1.22 -22.10
N ARG A 52 -2.71 1.54 -21.28
CA ARG A 52 -1.73 0.58 -20.77
C ARG A 52 -1.26 0.94 -19.37
N ASN A 53 -0.61 -0.03 -18.72
CA ASN A 53 0.07 0.22 -17.46
C ASN A 53 1.39 0.95 -17.72
N LEU A 54 1.61 2.01 -16.94
CA LEU A 54 2.83 2.80 -17.00
C LEU A 54 3.80 2.36 -15.91
N THR A 55 5.04 2.14 -16.32
CA THR A 55 6.15 1.91 -15.41
C THR A 55 6.44 3.15 -14.58
N LEU A 56 7.14 2.96 -13.47
CA LEU A 56 7.57 4.04 -12.60
C LEU A 56 8.49 5.01 -13.35
N ASN A 57 9.44 4.49 -14.13
CA ASN A 57 10.38 5.30 -14.92
C ASN A 57 9.67 6.19 -15.95
N GLU A 58 8.61 5.70 -16.60
CA GLU A 58 7.83 6.51 -17.54
C GLU A 58 7.13 7.68 -16.83
N ARG A 59 6.59 7.44 -15.63
CA ARG A 59 5.94 8.48 -14.81
C ARG A 59 6.94 9.52 -14.35
N PHE A 60 8.08 9.09 -13.80
CA PHE A 60 9.15 10.00 -13.37
C PHE A 60 9.74 10.77 -14.54
N GLY A 61 9.97 10.13 -15.68
CA GLY A 61 10.51 10.80 -16.86
C GLY A 61 9.62 11.94 -17.37
N ILE A 62 8.29 11.84 -17.22
CA ILE A 62 7.38 12.93 -17.59
C ILE A 62 7.49 14.09 -16.58
N ILE A 63 7.56 13.77 -15.28
CA ILE A 63 7.69 14.74 -14.18
C ILE A 63 9.00 15.53 -14.27
N GLU A 64 10.13 14.84 -14.50
CA GLU A 64 11.45 15.45 -14.65
C GLU A 64 11.50 16.45 -15.81
N ARG A 65 10.67 16.25 -16.85
CA ARG A 65 10.56 17.14 -18.00
C ARG A 65 9.61 18.30 -17.76
N GLY A 66 9.04 18.42 -16.56
CA GLY A 66 8.16 19.50 -16.15
C GLY A 66 6.69 19.28 -16.53
N TYR A 67 6.25 18.03 -16.68
CA TYR A 67 4.86 17.70 -17.02
C TYR A 67 4.29 16.66 -16.06
N PHE A 68 2.98 16.45 -16.09
CA PHE A 68 2.33 15.35 -15.37
C PHE A 68 1.29 14.65 -16.24
N LEU A 69 0.97 13.41 -15.87
CA LEU A 69 -0.06 12.61 -16.54
C LEU A 69 -1.38 12.70 -15.78
N GLU A 70 -2.43 13.04 -16.51
CA GLU A 70 -3.80 13.06 -16.05
C GLU A 70 -4.62 11.99 -16.81
N ALA A 71 -5.68 11.47 -16.19
CA ALA A 71 -6.65 10.66 -16.93
C ALA A 71 -7.49 11.57 -17.83
N HIS A 72 -7.89 11.07 -19.00
CA HIS A 72 -8.87 11.79 -19.82
C HIS A 72 -10.19 11.86 -19.05
N PRO A 73 -10.86 13.03 -18.99
CA PRO A 73 -12.10 13.19 -18.22
C PRO A 73 -13.19 12.19 -18.65
N ASP A 74 -13.31 11.93 -19.95
CA ASP A 74 -14.27 10.96 -20.51
C ASP A 74 -14.05 9.51 -20.04
N ASP A 75 -12.86 9.19 -19.53
CA ASP A 75 -12.49 7.86 -19.05
C ASP A 75 -12.57 7.71 -17.52
N ILE A 76 -12.93 8.78 -16.80
CA ILE A 76 -13.19 8.72 -15.37
C ILE A 76 -14.64 8.25 -15.21
N PRO A 77 -14.90 7.03 -14.70
CA PRO A 77 -16.27 6.60 -14.44
C PRO A 77 -16.91 7.59 -13.48
N SER A 78 -18.09 8.11 -13.80
CA SER A 78 -18.83 9.03 -12.91
C SER A 78 -19.07 8.46 -11.51
N GLU A 79 -19.01 7.13 -11.34
CA GLU A 79 -19.03 6.46 -10.02
C GLU A 79 -17.85 6.83 -9.11
N LEU A 80 -16.72 7.32 -9.65
CA LEU A 80 -15.58 7.73 -8.82
C LEU A 80 -15.73 9.15 -8.25
N GLU A 81 -16.66 9.96 -8.78
CA GLU A 81 -17.04 11.25 -8.18
C GLU A 81 -17.98 11.06 -6.98
N GLU A 82 -18.63 9.91 -6.85
CA GLU A 82 -19.34 9.62 -5.62
C GLU A 82 -18.31 9.51 -4.49
N PRO A 83 -18.40 10.34 -3.43
CA PRO A 83 -17.50 10.24 -2.30
C PRO A 83 -17.61 8.82 -1.77
N ARG A 84 -16.52 8.05 -1.95
CA ARG A 84 -16.41 6.65 -1.54
C ARG A 84 -17.01 6.55 -0.14
N ARG A 85 -18.19 5.93 -0.02
CA ARG A 85 -18.92 5.85 1.25
C ARG A 85 -18.10 5.02 2.21
N VAL A 86 -17.20 5.68 2.94
CA VAL A 86 -16.40 5.07 3.99
C VAL A 86 -17.25 5.04 5.24
N ASN A 87 -17.71 3.84 5.60
CA ASN A 87 -18.33 3.64 6.90
C ASN A 87 -17.21 3.59 7.93
N LEU A 88 -17.07 4.66 8.71
CA LEU A 88 -16.22 4.65 9.89
C LEU A 88 -16.80 3.63 10.87
N VAL A 89 -16.10 2.53 11.07
CA VAL A 89 -16.45 1.54 12.10
C VAL A 89 -15.94 2.09 13.43
N PRO A 90 -16.82 2.38 14.41
CA PRO A 90 -16.37 2.73 15.75
C PRO A 90 -15.56 1.54 16.29
N LEU A 91 -14.32 1.80 16.69
CA LEU A 91 -13.50 0.81 17.38
C LEU A 91 -14.15 0.55 18.74
N THR A 92 -14.98 -0.49 18.83
CA THR A 92 -15.64 -0.84 20.09
C THR A 92 -14.59 -1.31 21.08
N LYS A 93 -14.53 -0.58 22.21
CA LYS A 93 -13.68 -0.79 23.38
C LYS A 93 -12.18 -0.63 23.13
N GLN A 94 -11.74 0.62 22.96
CA GLN A 94 -10.41 0.94 23.47
C GLN A 94 -10.44 0.73 24.98
N ALA A 95 -9.64 -0.22 25.47
CA ALA A 95 -9.35 -0.31 26.89
C ALA A 95 -8.88 1.07 27.36
N THR A 96 -9.45 1.56 28.45
CA THR A 96 -9.02 2.85 29.00
C THR A 96 -7.55 2.73 29.39
N LEU A 97 -6.81 3.84 29.38
CA LEU A 97 -5.41 3.86 29.82
C LEU A 97 -5.24 3.16 31.18
N GLU A 98 -6.23 3.33 32.06
CA GLU A 98 -6.29 2.72 33.39
C GLU A 98 -6.42 1.19 33.35
N GLU A 99 -7.24 0.63 32.46
CA GLU A 99 -7.35 -0.82 32.26
C GLU A 99 -6.04 -1.40 31.72
N VAL A 100 -5.39 -0.72 30.76
CA VAL A 100 -4.09 -1.16 30.21
C VAL A 100 -2.99 -1.09 31.27
N ILE A 101 -2.99 -0.05 32.11
CA ILE A 101 -2.05 0.08 33.22
C ILE A 101 -2.30 -1.00 34.27
N ALA A 102 -3.57 -1.26 34.63
CA ALA A 102 -3.93 -2.29 35.58
C ALA A 102 -3.47 -3.68 35.11
N GLU A 103 -3.76 -4.04 33.86
CA GLU A 103 -3.34 -5.31 33.27
C GLU A 103 -1.81 -5.43 33.21
N LEU A 104 -1.10 -4.36 32.88
CA LEU A 104 0.37 -4.34 32.88
C LEU A 104 0.96 -4.49 34.29
N THR A 105 0.35 -3.86 35.30
CA THR A 105 0.78 -4.02 36.70
C THR A 105 0.52 -5.43 37.23
N GLU A 106 -0.60 -6.04 36.88
CA GLU A 106 -0.93 -7.41 37.27
C GLU A 106 -0.01 -8.43 36.58
N ALA A 107 0.25 -8.27 35.27
CA ALA A 107 1.15 -9.13 34.52
C ALA A 107 2.61 -9.02 35.02
N THR A 108 3.04 -7.84 35.44
CA THR A 108 4.39 -7.63 35.99
C THR A 108 4.53 -8.15 37.43
N ALA A 109 3.48 -8.12 38.25
CA ALA A 109 3.46 -8.73 39.57
C ALA A 109 3.58 -10.27 39.48
N LYS A 110 2.77 -10.91 38.63
CA LYS A 110 2.82 -12.37 38.40
C LYS A 110 4.18 -12.83 37.85
N ARG A 111 4.86 -11.99 37.05
CA ARG A 111 6.21 -12.27 36.53
C ARG A 111 7.33 -12.14 37.57
N LYS A 112 7.13 -11.36 38.65
CA LYS A 112 8.09 -11.25 39.75
C LYS A 112 8.00 -12.43 40.72
N GLU A 113 6.81 -13.01 40.89
CA GLU A 113 6.60 -14.19 41.74
C GLU A 113 7.13 -15.48 41.11
N GLN A 114 7.20 -15.56 39.77
CA GLN A 114 7.64 -16.75 39.05
C GLN A 114 9.14 -16.82 38.69
N LYS A 115 10.02 -16.02 39.32
CA LYS A 115 11.48 -16.15 39.11
C LYS A 115 12.13 -17.09 40.14
N PRO A 116 12.37 -18.38 39.83
CA PRO A 116 13.41 -19.13 40.52
C PRO A 116 14.77 -18.51 40.17
N LYS A 117 15.59 -18.24 41.19
CA LYS A 117 16.97 -17.79 41.07
C LYS A 117 17.74 -18.77 40.17
N ARG A 118 18.16 -18.33 38.98
CA ARG A 118 19.18 -19.03 38.19
C ARG A 118 20.38 -18.13 37.95
N ASN A 119 21.51 -18.75 38.25
CA ASN A 119 22.83 -18.21 38.46
C ASN A 119 23.41 -17.46 37.26
N SER A 120 24.34 -16.57 37.62
CA SER A 120 25.30 -15.82 36.82
C SER A 120 25.92 -16.59 35.65
N ILE A 121 25.83 -16.04 34.44
CA ILE A 121 26.77 -16.33 33.35
C ILE A 121 27.16 -15.00 32.69
N SER A 122 28.46 -14.70 32.70
CA SER A 122 29.13 -13.53 32.16
C SER A 122 28.85 -13.26 30.68
N PRO A 123 28.87 -11.99 30.23
CA PRO A 123 28.95 -11.68 28.81
C PRO A 123 30.42 -11.81 28.34
N ASN A 124 30.63 -12.60 27.31
CA ASN A 124 31.89 -12.69 26.59
C ASN A 124 31.87 -11.66 25.43
N PRO A 125 32.86 -10.76 25.28
CA PRO A 125 32.91 -9.83 24.16
C PRO A 125 33.55 -10.50 22.94
N GLY A 126 32.75 -10.75 21.89
CA GLY A 126 33.23 -11.23 20.61
C GLY A 126 33.89 -10.10 19.81
N ALA A 127 35.21 -10.09 19.77
CA ALA A 127 36.01 -9.32 18.82
C ALA A 127 36.74 -10.29 17.89
N SER A 128 36.39 -10.29 16.60
CA SER A 128 37.27 -10.71 15.50
C SER A 128 36.57 -10.55 14.14
N SER A 129 36.70 -9.38 13.54
CA SER A 129 36.55 -9.19 12.09
C SER A 129 37.93 -8.97 11.49
N SER A 130 38.54 -10.04 10.97
CA SER A 130 39.62 -9.96 10.00
C SER A 130 39.73 -11.30 9.27
N SER A 131 39.25 -11.35 8.04
CA SER A 131 39.67 -12.36 7.08
C SER A 131 39.93 -11.66 5.75
N SER A 132 41.14 -11.91 5.28
CA SER A 132 41.81 -11.46 4.06
C SER A 132 41.12 -11.89 2.77
#